data_AF-A0A523HZY1-F1
#
_entry.id   AF-A0A523HZY1-F1
#
_cell.length_a   1.000
_cell.length_b   1.000
_cell.length_c   1.000
_cell.angle_alpha   90.00
_cell.angle_beta   90.00
_cell.angle_gamma   90.00
#
_symmetry.space_group_name_H-M   'P 1'
#
loop_
_entity.id
_entity.type
_entity.pdbx_description
1 polymer ?
#
loop_
_entity_poly.entity_id
_entity_poly.type
_entity_poly.pdbx_seq_one_letter_code
_entity_poly.pdbx_strand_id
1 'polypeptide(L)'
;MTTNDGDIDVLISNNNQTANLFRNDSGNHNNWLKIKTVGTKSNRDGIGARVKVVSGSLVQIEEVRSAGSYLSANDLRLTFGLEKLNKIDSVEIRWPSGLTESYRDLPVNQLLILQEGGGYQLQKIK
;
A
#
# COMPACT_ATOMS: atom_id res chain seq x y z
N MET A 1 -5.01 -38.03 -13.55
CA MET A 1 -3.86 -37.92 -14.49
C MET A 1 -3.85 -36.50 -15.03
N THR A 2 -2.90 -35.61 -14.80
CA THR A 2 -1.73 -35.51 -13.93
C THR A 2 -1.53 -34.00 -13.75
N THR A 3 -1.13 -33.60 -12.55
CA THR A 3 -0.69 -32.27 -12.15
C THR A 3 0.41 -31.74 -13.07
N ASN A 4 0.35 -30.44 -13.39
CA ASN A 4 1.47 -29.69 -13.94
C ASN A 4 1.72 -28.52 -13.00
N ASP A 5 2.75 -28.69 -12.19
CA ASP A 5 3.25 -27.74 -11.21
C ASP A 5 3.77 -26.48 -11.91
N GLY A 6 3.39 -25.34 -11.37
CA GLY A 6 3.81 -24.02 -11.81
C GLY A 6 3.67 -23.10 -10.62
N ASP A 7 4.61 -23.25 -9.69
CA ASP A 7 4.67 -22.59 -8.40
C ASP A 7 4.40 -21.08 -8.51
N ILE A 8 3.30 -20.64 -7.91
CA ILE A 8 3.10 -19.27 -7.49
C ILE A 8 2.97 -19.32 -5.97
N ASP A 9 4.10 -19.12 -5.31
CA ASP A 9 4.16 -18.98 -3.87
C ASP A 9 3.60 -17.62 -3.42
N VAL A 10 2.85 -17.72 -2.32
CA VAL A 10 2.34 -16.67 -1.43
C VAL A 10 0.98 -16.06 -1.79
N LEU A 11 -0.07 -16.84 -1.51
CA LEU A 11 -1.34 -16.36 -1.00
C LEU A 11 -1.32 -16.45 0.54
N ILE A 12 -1.04 -15.37 1.27
CA ILE A 12 -1.43 -15.31 2.69
C ILE A 12 -2.87 -14.81 2.73
N SER A 13 -3.82 -15.73 2.58
CA SER A 13 -5.17 -15.52 3.08
C SER A 13 -5.17 -15.94 4.55
N ASN A 14 -4.91 -14.99 5.45
CA ASN A 14 -5.34 -15.14 6.84
C ASN A 14 -6.82 -14.78 6.93
N ASN A 15 -7.64 -15.68 6.38
CA ASN A 15 -9.03 -15.82 6.75
C ASN A 15 -9.05 -16.29 8.20
N ASN A 16 -9.70 -15.51 9.08
CA ASN A 16 -10.06 -15.85 10.47
C ASN A 16 -9.22 -15.24 11.59
N GLN A 17 -9.00 -13.92 11.62
CA GLN A 17 -8.79 -13.24 12.91
C GLN A 17 -9.58 -11.93 12.99
N THR A 18 -10.31 -11.82 14.10
CA THR A 18 -11.02 -10.68 14.67
C THR A 18 -10.51 -9.35 14.14
N ALA A 19 -11.47 -8.47 13.81
CA ALA A 19 -11.26 -7.05 13.53
C ALA A 19 -10.45 -6.39 14.65
N ASN A 20 -9.14 -6.53 14.59
CA ASN A 20 -8.22 -5.73 15.36
C ASN A 20 -8.20 -4.40 14.62
N LEU A 21 -9.15 -3.54 15.00
CA LEU A 21 -8.87 -2.12 15.10
C LEU A 21 -7.41 -2.01 15.55
N PHE A 22 -6.52 -1.66 14.62
CA PHE A 22 -5.19 -1.19 14.94
C PHE A 22 -5.31 0.19 15.58
N ARG A 23 -6.02 0.25 16.71
CA ARG A 23 -5.86 1.24 17.75
C ARG A 23 -4.67 0.77 18.55
N ASN A 24 -3.48 0.97 17.99
CA ASN A 24 -2.23 0.76 18.70
C ASN A 24 -2.03 1.96 19.63
N ASP A 25 -2.86 2.01 20.69
CA ASP A 25 -2.79 2.98 21.79
C ASP A 25 -1.79 2.49 22.88
N SER A 26 -0.81 1.67 22.50
CA SER A 26 0.24 1.21 23.42
C SER A 26 1.54 0.88 22.69
N GLY A 27 2.40 1.89 22.57
CA GLY A 27 3.85 1.69 22.68
C GLY A 27 4.59 1.05 21.49
N ASN A 28 3.96 0.90 20.32
CA ASN A 28 4.69 0.39 19.16
C ASN A 28 5.39 1.55 18.44
N HIS A 29 6.67 1.76 18.74
CA HIS A 29 7.58 2.69 18.04
C HIS A 29 7.88 2.25 16.59
N ASN A 30 6.93 1.58 15.94
CA ASN A 30 7.09 1.11 14.58
C ASN A 30 6.64 2.20 13.61
N ASN A 31 7.51 2.46 12.64
CA ASN A 31 7.27 3.35 11.55
C ASN A 31 6.23 2.77 10.61
N TRP A 32 5.47 3.65 9.97
CA TRP A 32 4.41 3.28 9.05
C TRP A 32 4.39 4.21 7.85
N LEU A 33 3.78 3.77 6.76
CA LEU A 33 3.51 4.59 5.59
C LEU A 33 2.09 4.34 5.13
N LYS A 34 1.31 5.40 4.96
CA LYS A 34 0.01 5.32 4.31
C LYS A 34 0.12 5.88 2.91
N ILE A 35 -0.49 5.21 1.94
CA ILE A 35 -0.53 5.66 0.56
C ILE A 35 -1.99 5.77 0.13
N LYS A 36 -2.36 6.95 -0.36
CA LYS A 36 -3.61 7.20 -1.06
C LYS A 36 -3.29 7.42 -2.53
N THR A 37 -4.00 6.74 -3.42
CA THR A 37 -3.89 6.95 -4.85
C THR A 37 -5.01 7.87 -5.34
N VAL A 38 -4.68 8.74 -6.29
CA VAL A 38 -5.63 9.61 -6.98
C VAL A 38 -5.41 9.48 -8.47
N GLY A 39 -6.30 8.75 -9.14
CA GLY A 39 -6.25 8.59 -10.59
C GLY A 39 -6.75 9.84 -11.31
N THR A 40 -6.14 10.13 -12.46
CA THR A 40 -6.51 11.23 -13.37
C THR A 40 -6.96 10.69 -14.72
N LYS A 41 -6.25 9.69 -15.25
CA LYS A 41 -6.57 8.94 -16.47
C LYS A 41 -7.26 7.62 -16.14
N SER A 42 -6.82 6.97 -15.08
CA SER A 42 -7.47 5.83 -14.44
C SER A 42 -8.68 6.31 -13.62
N ASN A 43 -9.42 5.38 -13.00
CA ASN A 43 -10.51 5.73 -12.08
C ASN A 43 -9.99 6.62 -10.93
N ARG A 44 -10.83 7.54 -10.42
CA ARG A 44 -10.41 8.57 -9.45
C ARG A 44 -9.73 8.03 -8.21
N ASP A 45 -10.11 6.83 -7.79
CA ASP A 45 -9.55 6.20 -6.60
C ASP A 45 -8.26 5.42 -6.88
N GLY A 46 -7.87 5.27 -8.15
CA GLY A 46 -6.70 4.49 -8.55
C GLY A 46 -6.88 2.98 -8.35
N ILE A 47 -8.11 2.46 -8.32
CA ILE A 47 -8.40 1.03 -8.20
C ILE A 47 -7.67 0.25 -9.30
N GLY A 48 -6.95 -0.81 -8.92
CA GLY A 48 -6.06 -1.60 -9.76
C GLY A 48 -4.62 -1.06 -9.81
N ALA A 49 -4.31 0.06 -9.17
CA ALA A 49 -2.94 0.54 -9.07
C ALA A 49 -2.15 -0.36 -8.11
N ARG A 50 -0.98 -0.84 -8.57
CA ARG A 50 -0.09 -1.70 -7.80
C ARG A 50 1.07 -0.88 -7.25
N VAL A 51 1.20 -0.85 -5.94
CA VAL A 51 2.20 -0.07 -5.21
C VAL A 51 3.20 -0.99 -4.54
N LYS A 52 4.48 -0.84 -4.88
CA LYS A 52 5.62 -1.52 -4.28
C LYS A 52 6.40 -0.55 -3.42
N VAL A 53 6.55 -0.87 -2.14
CA VAL A 53 7.35 -0.11 -1.17
C VAL A 53 8.59 -0.92 -0.82
N VAL A 54 9.76 -0.28 -0.88
CA VAL A 54 11.06 -0.85 -0.51
C VAL A 54 11.68 0.02 0.56
N SER A 55 12.11 -0.59 1.65
CA SER A 55 12.79 0.05 2.78
C SER A 55 13.81 -0.94 3.35
N GLY A 56 15.10 -0.69 3.16
CA GLY A 56 16.17 -1.63 3.48
C GLY A 56 15.95 -3.00 2.83
N SER A 57 15.89 -4.04 3.67
CA SER A 57 15.58 -5.42 3.25
C SER A 57 14.07 -5.71 3.13
N LEU A 58 13.21 -4.77 3.53
CA LEU A 58 11.76 -4.94 3.52
C LEU A 58 11.18 -4.52 2.17
N VAL A 59 10.47 -5.45 1.52
CA VAL A 59 9.73 -5.20 0.28
C VAL A 59 8.28 -5.59 0.49
N GLN A 60 7.37 -4.65 0.31
CA GLN A 60 5.92 -4.87 0.38
C GLN A 60 5.27 -4.43 -0.92
N ILE A 61 4.29 -5.19 -1.39
CA ILE A 61 3.56 -4.89 -2.61
C ILE A 61 2.08 -5.03 -2.33
N GLU A 62 1.34 -3.96 -2.53
CA GLU A 62 -0.11 -3.90 -2.34
C GLU A 62 -0.79 -3.37 -3.60
N GLU A 63 -2.07 -3.68 -3.77
CA GLU A 63 -2.88 -3.21 -4.89
C GLU A 63 -4.14 -2.54 -4.36
N VAL A 64 -4.50 -1.40 -4.96
CA VAL A 64 -5.71 -0.68 -4.60
C VAL A 64 -6.91 -1.48 -5.07
N ARG A 65 -7.62 -2.12 -4.14
CA ARG A 65 -8.79 -2.96 -4.45
C ARG A 65 -10.05 -2.32 -3.90
N SER A 66 -11.08 -2.24 -4.73
CA SER A 66 -12.43 -1.88 -4.30
C SER A 66 -13.09 -3.10 -3.65
N ALA A 67 -12.72 -3.41 -2.40
CA ALA A 67 -13.35 -4.50 -1.66
C ALA A 67 -14.71 -4.04 -1.10
N GLY A 68 -15.80 -4.37 -1.81
CA GLY A 68 -17.18 -4.17 -1.37
C GLY A 68 -17.62 -5.17 -0.29
N SER A 69 -16.90 -5.29 0.83
CA SER A 69 -17.27 -6.20 1.92
C SER A 69 -17.96 -5.45 3.07
N TYR A 70 -19.28 -5.36 2.93
CA TYR A 70 -20.41 -5.25 3.88
C TYR A 70 -20.29 -4.69 5.32
N LEU A 71 -19.11 -4.48 5.94
CA LEU A 71 -19.03 -4.04 7.34
C LEU A 71 -17.85 -3.11 7.71
N SER A 72 -17.09 -2.56 6.75
CA SER A 72 -16.02 -1.62 7.11
C SER A 72 -15.80 -0.56 6.04
N ALA A 73 -15.69 0.68 6.50
CA ALA A 73 -15.71 1.90 5.70
C ALA A 73 -14.73 1.86 4.52
N ASN A 74 -15.18 2.43 3.42
CA ASN A 74 -14.56 2.64 2.12
C ASN A 74 -13.21 3.40 2.19
N ASP A 75 -12.22 2.84 2.87
CA ASP A 75 -10.88 3.41 2.96
C ASP A 75 -9.95 2.70 1.98
N LEU A 76 -9.79 3.31 0.80
CA LEU A 76 -8.93 2.84 -0.28
C LEU A 76 -7.45 3.16 -0.06
N ARG A 77 -7.07 3.56 1.16
CA ARG A 77 -5.67 3.82 1.52
C ARG A 77 -4.93 2.52 1.83
N LEU A 78 -3.78 2.36 1.20
CA LEU A 78 -2.83 1.30 1.49
C LEU A 78 -2.02 1.66 2.74
N THR A 79 -1.82 0.71 3.64
CA THR A 79 -1.02 0.90 4.86
C THR A 79 0.13 -0.09 4.87
N PHE A 80 1.35 0.41 4.97
CA PHE A 80 2.58 -0.35 5.01
C PHE A 80 3.25 -0.18 6.37
N GLY A 81 3.58 -1.28 7.04
CA GLY A 81 4.37 -1.26 8.28
C GLY A 81 5.86 -1.27 7.95
N LEU A 82 6.64 -0.36 8.52
CA LEU A 82 8.08 -0.20 8.24
C LEU A 82 8.97 -0.58 9.44
N GLU A 83 8.40 -1.19 10.48
CA GLU A 83 9.13 -1.58 11.70
C GLU A 83 9.99 -0.44 12.26
N LYS A 84 11.30 -0.62 12.46
CA LYS A 84 12.20 0.42 12.96
C LYS A 84 12.89 1.23 11.86
N LEU A 85 12.54 0.98 10.59
CA LEU A 85 13.18 1.65 9.44
C LEU A 85 12.67 3.08 9.34
N ASN A 86 13.59 4.04 9.38
CA ASN A 86 13.30 5.47 9.42
C ASN A 86 13.21 6.13 8.03
N LYS A 87 13.39 5.36 6.97
CA LYS A 87 13.43 5.84 5.58
C LYS A 87 12.85 4.83 4.62
N ILE A 88 12.12 5.30 3.62
CA ILE A 88 11.67 4.50 2.49
C ILE A 88 12.62 4.74 1.32
N ASP A 89 13.21 3.67 0.79
CA ASP A 89 14.17 3.76 -0.31
C ASP A 89 13.46 4.02 -1.64
N SER A 90 12.36 3.30 -1.88
CA SER A 90 11.55 3.53 -3.07
C SER A 90 10.09 3.15 -2.89
N VAL A 91 9.21 3.93 -3.53
CA VAL A 91 7.81 3.62 -3.76
C VAL A 91 7.58 3.62 -5.27
N GLU A 92 7.30 2.46 -5.85
CA GLU A 92 6.91 2.32 -7.25
C GLU A 92 5.41 2.10 -7.32
N ILE A 93 4.71 2.87 -8.15
CA ILE A 93 3.29 2.69 -8.46
C ILE A 93 3.13 2.39 -9.94
N ARG A 94 2.40 1.31 -10.25
CA ARG A 94 1.94 0.98 -11.60
C ARG A 94 0.45 1.24 -11.68
N TRP A 95 0.08 2.21 -12.50
CA TRP A 95 -1.31 2.59 -12.71
C TRP A 95 -1.99 1.67 -13.73
N PRO A 96 -3.32 1.49 -13.62
CA PRO A 96 -4.11 0.77 -14.62
C PRO A 96 -3.99 1.34 -16.04
N SER A 97 -3.72 2.65 -16.16
CA SER A 97 -3.48 3.30 -17.45
C SER A 97 -2.19 2.86 -18.16
N GLY A 98 -1.35 2.06 -17.50
CA GLY A 98 -0.02 1.66 -17.95
C GLY A 98 1.11 2.62 -17.52
N LEU A 99 0.77 3.77 -16.94
CA LEU A 99 1.76 4.69 -16.37
C LEU A 99 2.46 4.02 -15.17
N THR A 100 3.78 4.16 -15.09
CA THR A 100 4.55 3.74 -13.92
C THR A 100 5.29 4.95 -13.37
N GLU A 101 5.19 5.17 -12.06
CA GLU A 101 5.90 6.24 -11.37
C GLU A 101 6.70 5.67 -10.21
N SER A 102 7.85 6.27 -9.92
CA SER A 102 8.70 5.85 -8.82
C SER A 102 9.19 7.05 -8.02
N TYR A 103 9.07 6.97 -6.71
CA TYR A 103 9.49 7.99 -5.75
C TYR A 103 10.54 7.38 -4.84
N ARG A 104 11.58 8.14 -4.48
CA ARG A 104 12.69 7.66 -3.64
C ARG A 104 12.87 8.58 -2.44
N ASP A 105 13.59 8.08 -1.44
CA ASP A 105 14.02 8.84 -0.27
C ASP A 105 12.84 9.51 0.48
N LEU A 106 11.74 8.77 0.63
CA LEU A 106 10.51 9.28 1.23
C LEU A 106 10.53 9.17 2.76
N PRO A 107 9.95 10.15 3.48
CA PRO A 107 9.87 10.13 4.93
C PRO A 107 8.83 9.10 5.41
N VAL A 108 9.12 8.49 6.56
CA VAL A 108 8.19 7.57 7.24
C VAL A 108 7.18 8.33 8.12
N ASN A 109 6.17 7.62 8.60
CA ASN A 109 5.08 8.10 9.45
C ASN A 109 4.22 9.19 8.81
N GLN A 110 4.00 9.10 7.50
CA GLN A 110 3.22 10.07 6.75
C GLN A 110 2.21 9.39 5.82
N LEU A 111 1.19 10.15 5.46
CA LEU A 111 0.28 9.81 4.39
C LEU A 111 0.78 10.44 3.08
N LEU A 112 1.20 9.61 2.15
CA LEU A 112 1.52 9.98 0.78
C LEU A 112 0.26 9.94 -0.07
N ILE A 113 -0.01 11.02 -0.78
CA ILE A 113 -1.04 11.07 -1.81
C ILE A 113 -0.32 11.02 -3.15
N LEU A 114 -0.43 9.91 -3.86
CA LEU A 114 0.14 9.73 -5.19
C LEU A 114 -0.93 10.08 -6.22
N GLN A 115 -0.65 11.06 -7.06
CA GLN A 115 -1.53 11.49 -8.13
C GLN A 115 -0.98 11.01 -9.47
N GLU A 116 -1.81 10.29 -10.23
CA GLU A 116 -1.43 9.75 -11.53
C GLU A 116 -0.99 10.86 -12.49
N GLY A 117 0.29 10.84 -12.89
CA GLY A 117 0.90 11.83 -13.77
C GLY A 117 1.06 13.21 -13.13
N GLY A 118 0.76 13.34 -11.84
CA GLY A 118 0.82 14.59 -11.07
C GLY A 118 1.87 14.58 -9.95
N GLY A 119 2.54 13.46 -9.71
CA GLY A 119 3.54 13.32 -8.66
C GLY A 119 2.93 12.91 -7.30
N TYR A 120 3.56 13.36 -6.22
CA TYR A 120 3.13 13.03 -4.85
C TYR A 120 2.96 14.26 -3.96
N GLN A 121 2.08 14.15 -2.97
CA GLN A 121 1.90 15.13 -1.90
C GLN A 121 2.01 14.46 -0.54
N LEU A 122 2.63 15.14 0.40
CA LEU A 122 2.72 14.69 1.79
C LEU A 122 1.57 15.30 2.59
N GLN A 123 0.74 14.44 3.18
CA GLN A 123 -0.24 14.85 4.17
C GLN A 123 0.29 14.49 5.55
N LYS A 124 0.68 15.53 6.31
CA LYS A 124 1.02 15.38 7.73
C LYS A 124 -0.26 15.04 8.48
N ILE A 125 -0.29 13.86 9.09
CA ILE A 125 -1.32 13.53 10.07
C ILE A 125 -0.89 14.20 11.38
N LYS A 126 -1.69 15.16 11.86
CA LYS A 126 -1.49 15.81 13.15
C LYS A 126 -1.81 14.87 14.29
#